data_AF-A0A955ANK6-F1
#
_entry.id   AF-A0A955ANK6-F1
#
_cell.length_a   1.000
_cell.length_b   1.000
_cell.length_c   1.000
_cell.angle_alpha   90.00
_cell.angle_beta   90.00
_cell.angle_gamma   90.00
#
_symmetry.space_group_name_H-M   'P 1'
#
loop_
_entity.id
_entity.type
_entity.pdbx_description
1 polymer ?
#
loop_
_entity_poly.entity_id
_entity_poly.type
_entity_poly.pdbx_seq_one_letter_code
_entity_poly.pdbx_strand_id
1 'polypeptide(L)'
;MILRNRLRLAMLQSNKLVGAITVCLILLQQTATAQGDLKQSMENGLTENSIWADFSEAGKRISYAVADAYMTTIEEHALGDCLLRWDDTDWRGKSLGSIVTGMQQFCPVWINQMELDREGVGMDLLQTVNVPAGPIGVRLQSVLTPNDLAYQLRGRRLEITSRSGAEDSPVIRTYDVTPLAANHVSIQSNPSFTELIMQIIEPDSWLYNGGNSTIHLHALGDRRLLTVSTSYQTQLQIHCFLNQLNGSLARANREDGKLHRQWRADAKQLSVVHGLLPERKLPEFDPRVLPAPF
;
A
#
# COMPACT_ATOMS: atom_id res chain seq x y z
N MET A 1 34.03 -45.13 12.34
CA MET A 1 32.64 -44.74 12.68
C MET A 1 32.41 -43.22 12.57
N ILE A 2 33.32 -42.37 13.07
CA ILE A 2 33.20 -40.90 13.04
C ILE A 2 33.15 -40.30 11.62
N LEU A 3 33.89 -40.87 10.65
CA LEU A 3 33.92 -40.38 9.26
C LEU A 3 32.58 -40.56 8.50
N ARG A 4 31.82 -41.61 8.82
CA ARG A 4 30.50 -41.89 8.21
C ARG A 4 29.44 -40.88 8.66
N ASN A 5 29.50 -40.40 9.89
CA ASN A 5 28.56 -39.40 10.40
C ASN A 5 28.83 -38.01 9.82
N ARG A 6 30.10 -37.65 9.54
CA ARG A 6 30.44 -36.38 8.89
C ARG A 6 30.01 -36.33 7.42
N LEU A 7 30.12 -37.45 6.69
CA LEU A 7 29.67 -37.54 5.30
C LEU A 7 28.12 -37.47 5.16
N ARG A 8 27.37 -38.06 6.10
CA ARG A 8 25.91 -37.92 6.14
C ARG A 8 25.45 -36.49 6.43
N LEU A 9 26.13 -35.78 7.33
CA LEU A 9 25.84 -34.37 7.64
C LEU A 9 26.14 -33.44 6.45
N ALA A 10 27.24 -33.67 5.73
CA ALA A 10 27.57 -32.91 4.52
C ALA A 10 26.56 -33.15 3.38
N MET A 11 26.09 -34.40 3.18
CA MET A 11 25.04 -34.68 2.19
C MET A 11 23.67 -34.11 2.57
N LEU A 12 23.32 -34.09 3.86
CA LEU A 12 22.08 -33.46 4.34
C LEU A 12 22.11 -31.93 4.20
N GLN A 13 23.28 -31.30 4.33
CA GLN A 13 23.44 -29.86 4.08
C GLN A 13 23.41 -29.52 2.58
N SER A 14 23.95 -30.39 1.72
CA SER A 14 23.87 -30.25 0.26
C SER A 14 22.42 -30.29 -0.25
N ASN A 15 21.59 -31.22 0.23
CA ASN A 15 20.20 -31.33 -0.21
C ASN A 15 19.32 -30.15 0.21
N LYS A 16 19.62 -29.51 1.35
CA LYS A 16 18.94 -28.27 1.76
C LYS A 16 19.32 -27.08 0.88
N LEU A 17 20.59 -27.01 0.45
CA LEU A 17 21.08 -25.98 -0.46
C LEU A 17 20.47 -26.13 -1.86
N VAL A 18 20.37 -27.36 -2.38
CA VAL A 18 19.75 -27.63 -3.68
C VAL A 18 18.25 -27.32 -3.65
N GLY A 19 17.55 -27.66 -2.56
CA GLY A 19 16.16 -27.29 -2.35
C GLY A 19 15.93 -25.77 -2.33
N ALA A 20 16.75 -25.03 -1.58
CA ALA A 20 16.68 -23.57 -1.51
C ALA A 20 16.98 -22.89 -2.86
N ILE A 21 17.97 -23.39 -3.62
CA ILE A 21 18.28 -22.88 -4.96
C ILE A 21 17.12 -23.16 -5.93
N THR A 22 16.47 -24.31 -5.82
CA THR A 22 15.35 -24.68 -6.69
C THR A 22 14.12 -23.81 -6.41
N VAL A 23 13.80 -23.54 -5.14
CA VAL A 23 12.72 -22.62 -4.75
C VAL A 23 13.03 -21.19 -5.19
N CYS A 24 14.27 -20.71 -5.01
CA CYS A 24 14.70 -19.39 -5.52
C CYS A 24 14.56 -19.28 -7.04
N LEU A 25 14.91 -20.34 -7.80
CA LEU A 25 14.76 -20.33 -9.26
C LEU A 25 13.30 -20.34 -9.70
N ILE A 26 12.43 -21.08 -9.01
CA ILE A 26 10.98 -21.08 -9.30
C ILE A 26 10.38 -19.69 -9.00
N LEU A 27 10.76 -19.05 -7.89
CA LEU A 27 10.32 -17.70 -7.55
C LEU A 27 10.89 -16.63 -8.51
N LEU A 28 12.13 -16.78 -8.98
CA LEU A 28 12.72 -15.93 -10.02
C LEU A 28 12.01 -16.10 -11.37
N GLN A 29 11.56 -17.32 -11.68
CA GLN A 29 10.84 -17.60 -12.92
C GLN A 29 9.40 -17.06 -12.88
N GLN A 30 8.74 -17.13 -11.71
CA GLN A 30 7.43 -16.51 -11.48
C GLN A 30 7.49 -14.97 -11.49
N THR A 31 8.55 -14.36 -10.97
CA THR A 31 8.74 -12.90 -11.04
C THR A 31 9.09 -12.45 -12.46
N ALA A 32 9.80 -13.25 -13.25
CA ALA A 32 10.08 -12.95 -14.66
C ALA A 32 8.82 -13.05 -15.55
N THR A 33 7.95 -14.04 -15.34
CA THR A 33 6.64 -14.10 -16.03
C THR A 33 5.73 -12.96 -15.57
N ALA A 34 5.72 -12.64 -14.28
CA ALA A 34 4.98 -11.49 -13.77
C ALA A 34 5.50 -10.17 -14.34
N GLN A 35 6.82 -9.99 -14.54
CA GLN A 35 7.38 -8.80 -15.19
C GLN A 35 7.05 -8.70 -16.69
N GLY A 36 7.03 -9.83 -17.40
CA GLY A 36 6.60 -9.90 -18.80
C GLY A 36 5.13 -9.51 -18.97
N ASP A 37 4.27 -10.09 -18.14
CA ASP A 37 2.84 -9.77 -18.10
C ASP A 37 2.58 -8.35 -17.59
N LEU A 38 3.37 -7.83 -16.64
CA LEU A 38 3.26 -6.43 -16.20
C LEU A 38 3.62 -5.48 -17.32
N LYS A 39 4.72 -5.74 -18.05
CA LYS A 39 5.16 -4.88 -19.16
C LYS A 39 4.16 -4.93 -20.31
N GLN A 40 3.62 -6.10 -20.64
CA GLN A 40 2.63 -6.29 -21.69
C GLN A 40 1.23 -5.78 -21.29
N SER A 41 0.86 -5.88 -20.01
CA SER A 41 -0.36 -5.27 -19.45
C SER A 41 -0.24 -3.75 -19.35
N MET A 42 0.95 -3.23 -19.03
CA MET A 42 1.25 -1.81 -19.14
C MET A 42 1.19 -1.35 -20.60
N GLU A 43 1.80 -2.06 -21.54
CA GLU A 43 1.79 -1.67 -22.96
C GLU A 43 0.39 -1.78 -23.61
N ASN A 44 -0.43 -2.75 -23.21
CA ASN A 44 -1.78 -2.95 -23.79
C ASN A 44 -2.91 -2.23 -23.03
N GLY A 45 -2.73 -1.92 -21.75
CA GLY A 45 -3.70 -1.22 -20.89
C GLY A 45 -3.58 0.31 -20.88
N LEU A 46 -2.57 0.87 -21.56
CA LEU A 46 -2.33 2.33 -21.64
C LEU A 46 -3.23 3.07 -22.64
N THR A 47 -4.22 2.40 -23.25
CA THR A 47 -5.13 3.06 -24.20
C THR A 47 -6.32 3.71 -23.49
N GLU A 48 -6.19 5.03 -23.30
CA GLU A 48 -7.22 6.06 -23.08
C GLU A 48 -8.03 6.11 -21.76
N ASN A 49 -8.18 5.04 -20.99
CA ASN A 49 -8.73 5.15 -19.62
C ASN A 49 -7.62 5.36 -18.61
N SER A 50 -7.11 6.60 -18.57
CA SER A 50 -6.02 7.09 -17.72
C SER A 50 -5.94 6.40 -16.35
N ILE A 51 -5.10 5.36 -16.25
CA ILE A 51 -4.79 4.62 -15.01
C ILE A 51 -4.19 5.57 -13.95
N TRP A 52 -3.72 6.75 -14.37
CA TRP A 52 -3.15 7.80 -13.54
C TRP A 52 -3.78 9.14 -13.93
N ALA A 53 -5.08 9.31 -13.69
CA ALA A 53 -5.77 10.56 -14.00
C ALA A 53 -5.07 11.78 -13.37
N ASP A 54 -4.46 11.59 -12.18
CA ASP A 54 -3.71 12.61 -11.48
C ASP A 54 -2.37 12.06 -10.98
N PHE A 55 -1.28 12.80 -11.15
CA PHE A 55 -0.01 12.50 -10.50
C PHE A 55 -0.07 12.88 -9.03
N SER A 56 0.64 12.11 -8.20
CA SER A 56 0.76 12.46 -6.79
C SER A 56 1.51 13.78 -6.66
N GLU A 57 1.00 14.69 -5.83
CA GLU A 57 1.69 15.93 -5.45
C GLU A 57 1.98 15.96 -3.95
N ALA A 58 2.97 16.74 -3.54
CA ALA A 58 3.34 16.88 -2.13
C ALA A 58 2.17 17.41 -1.30
N GLY A 59 1.77 16.64 -0.29
CA GLY A 59 0.69 17.00 0.64
C GLY A 59 -0.73 16.77 0.11
N LYS A 60 -0.88 16.27 -1.13
CA LYS A 60 -2.16 15.77 -1.65
C LYS A 60 -2.31 14.26 -1.36
N ARG A 61 -3.46 13.70 -1.74
CA ARG A 61 -3.67 12.24 -1.70
C ARG A 61 -2.71 11.57 -2.69
N ILE A 62 -2.12 10.44 -2.28
CA ILE A 62 -1.29 9.59 -3.11
C ILE A 62 -2.19 8.91 -4.15
N SER A 63 -1.83 9.07 -5.42
CA SER A 63 -2.47 8.40 -6.54
C SER A 63 -2.06 6.93 -6.61
N TYR A 64 -2.96 6.09 -7.11
CA TYR A 64 -2.72 4.67 -7.30
C TYR A 64 -3.50 4.12 -8.51
N ALA A 65 -2.99 3.03 -9.09
CA ALA A 65 -3.67 2.26 -10.11
C ALA A 65 -4.74 1.34 -9.47
N VAL A 66 -5.83 1.07 -10.18
CA VAL A 66 -6.93 0.24 -9.67
C VAL A 66 -6.46 -1.18 -9.34
N ALA A 67 -7.02 -1.74 -8.27
CA ALA A 67 -6.74 -3.08 -7.77
C ALA A 67 -7.12 -4.23 -8.72
N ASP A 68 -8.20 -4.04 -9.49
CA ASP A 68 -8.84 -5.07 -10.32
C ASP A 68 -8.88 -4.61 -11.78
N ALA A 69 -8.42 -5.47 -12.69
CA ALA A 69 -8.37 -5.20 -14.13
C ALA A 69 -9.77 -4.99 -14.77
N TYR A 70 -10.83 -5.43 -14.11
CA TYR A 70 -12.23 -5.29 -14.54
C TYR A 70 -12.94 -4.12 -13.86
N MET A 71 -12.21 -3.24 -13.16
CA MET A 71 -12.75 -2.11 -12.44
C MET A 71 -12.05 -0.81 -12.87
N THR A 72 -12.82 0.25 -13.05
CA THR A 72 -12.28 1.60 -13.27
C THR A 72 -12.02 2.31 -11.94
N THR A 73 -11.17 3.34 -11.94
CA THR A 73 -10.89 4.14 -10.74
C THR A 73 -12.15 4.80 -10.18
N ILE A 74 -13.05 5.22 -11.08
CA ILE A 74 -14.33 5.83 -10.72
C ILE A 74 -15.21 4.83 -9.95
N GLU A 75 -15.26 3.58 -10.39
CA GLU A 75 -16.05 2.53 -9.74
C GLU A 75 -15.45 2.10 -8.41
N GLU A 76 -14.13 1.95 -8.35
CA GLU A 76 -13.44 1.66 -7.09
C GLU A 76 -13.67 2.78 -6.07
N HIS A 77 -13.61 4.04 -6.51
CA HIS A 77 -13.93 5.19 -5.67
C HIS A 77 -15.39 5.17 -5.22
N ALA A 78 -16.34 4.87 -6.10
CA ALA A 78 -17.75 4.77 -5.74
C ALA A 78 -18.00 3.69 -4.67
N LEU A 79 -17.33 2.53 -4.78
CA LEU A 79 -17.39 1.47 -3.77
C LEU A 79 -16.72 1.91 -2.46
N GLY A 80 -15.58 2.60 -2.54
CA GLY A 80 -14.91 3.20 -1.39
C GLY A 80 -15.79 4.21 -0.66
N ASP A 81 -16.48 5.08 -1.39
CA ASP A 81 -17.41 6.08 -0.85
C ASP A 81 -18.61 5.40 -0.18
N CYS A 82 -19.11 4.29 -0.75
CA CYS A 82 -20.13 3.47 -0.10
C CYS A 82 -19.65 2.89 1.23
N LEU A 83 -18.39 2.43 1.32
CA LEU A 83 -17.83 1.90 2.57
C LEU A 83 -17.56 3.00 3.60
N LEU A 84 -17.28 4.24 3.16
CA LEU A 84 -17.07 5.39 4.05
C LEU A 84 -18.37 6.04 4.51
N ARG A 85 -19.50 5.74 3.86
CA ARG A 85 -20.81 6.24 4.25
C ARG A 85 -21.11 5.86 5.71
N TRP A 86 -21.63 6.83 6.46
CA TRP A 86 -22.06 6.63 7.83
C TRP A 86 -23.36 5.81 7.87
N ASP A 87 -23.41 4.83 8.78
CA ASP A 87 -24.56 3.96 9.01
C ASP A 87 -24.81 3.80 10.51
N ASP A 88 -26.04 4.10 10.93
CA ASP A 88 -26.54 4.04 12.29
C ASP A 88 -27.59 2.93 12.49
N THR A 89 -27.86 2.12 11.46
CA THR A 89 -28.84 1.03 11.54
C THR A 89 -28.44 0.01 12.61
N ASP A 90 -29.41 -0.48 13.39
CA ASP A 90 -29.14 -1.53 14.37
C ASP A 90 -28.83 -2.85 13.65
N TRP A 91 -27.62 -3.36 13.85
CA TRP A 91 -27.18 -4.65 13.30
C TRP A 91 -27.34 -5.80 14.30
N ARG A 92 -27.60 -5.50 15.57
CA ARG A 92 -27.63 -6.50 16.65
C ARG A 92 -28.64 -7.59 16.33
N GLY A 93 -28.18 -8.84 16.42
CA GLY A 93 -28.99 -10.03 16.15
C GLY A 93 -29.38 -10.23 14.68
N LYS A 94 -28.97 -9.35 13.76
CA LYS A 94 -29.14 -9.59 12.32
C LYS A 94 -28.13 -10.64 11.85
N SER A 95 -28.58 -11.50 10.93
CA SER A 95 -27.71 -12.39 10.17
C SER A 95 -26.86 -11.61 9.17
N LEU A 96 -25.75 -12.20 8.72
CA LEU A 96 -24.95 -11.61 7.64
C LEU A 96 -25.79 -11.41 6.38
N GLY A 97 -26.67 -12.36 6.04
CA GLY A 97 -27.60 -12.25 4.91
C GLY A 97 -28.48 -11.00 5.01
N SER A 98 -29.07 -10.74 6.18
CA SER A 98 -29.91 -9.55 6.40
C SER A 98 -29.12 -8.24 6.26
N ILE A 99 -27.88 -8.20 6.77
CA ILE A 99 -26.98 -7.04 6.63
C ILE A 99 -26.66 -6.81 5.15
N VAL A 100 -26.29 -7.85 4.43
CA VAL A 100 -25.97 -7.79 3.00
C VAL A 100 -27.17 -7.32 2.17
N THR A 101 -28.37 -7.83 2.44
CA THR A 101 -29.60 -7.34 1.77
C THR A 101 -29.84 -5.85 2.02
N GLY A 102 -29.58 -5.36 3.25
CA GLY A 102 -29.63 -3.93 3.54
C GLY A 102 -28.59 -3.13 2.75
N MET A 103 -27.36 -3.66 2.66
CA MET A 103 -26.26 -3.00 1.94
C MET A 103 -26.46 -2.93 0.42
N GLN A 104 -27.14 -3.93 -0.15
CA GLN A 104 -27.44 -3.98 -1.58
C GLN A 104 -28.26 -2.78 -2.10
N GLN A 105 -28.91 -2.03 -1.20
CA GLN A 105 -29.64 -0.81 -1.57
C GLN A 105 -28.72 0.33 -2.04
N PHE A 106 -27.43 0.29 -1.72
CA PHE A 106 -26.49 1.37 -2.04
C PHE A 106 -25.14 0.89 -2.57
N CYS A 107 -24.78 -0.37 -2.38
CA CYS A 107 -23.53 -0.94 -2.87
C CYS A 107 -23.78 -2.34 -3.45
N PRO A 108 -23.27 -2.68 -4.65
CA PRO A 108 -23.36 -4.04 -5.16
C PRO A 108 -22.54 -4.98 -4.27
N VAL A 109 -23.20 -5.82 -3.49
CA VAL A 109 -22.57 -6.80 -2.59
C VAL A 109 -22.80 -8.22 -3.11
N TRP A 110 -21.75 -9.03 -3.10
CA TRP A 110 -21.75 -10.44 -3.45
C TRP A 110 -21.11 -11.26 -2.33
N ILE A 111 -21.66 -12.45 -2.06
CA ILE A 111 -21.10 -13.39 -1.09
C ILE A 111 -20.49 -14.58 -1.85
N ASN A 112 -19.21 -14.86 -1.60
CA ASN A 112 -18.54 -16.03 -2.16
C ASN A 112 -18.99 -17.29 -1.42
N GLN A 113 -20.17 -17.80 -1.77
CA GLN A 113 -20.80 -18.93 -1.08
C GLN A 113 -19.90 -20.16 -1.07
N MET A 114 -19.15 -20.41 -2.15
CA MET A 114 -18.24 -21.55 -2.24
C MET A 114 -17.14 -21.50 -1.18
N GLU A 115 -16.55 -20.34 -0.93
CA GLU A 115 -15.52 -20.17 0.11
C GLU A 115 -16.12 -20.24 1.51
N LEU A 116 -17.30 -19.65 1.71
CA LEU A 116 -18.00 -19.74 3.00
C LEU A 116 -18.39 -21.18 3.34
N ASP A 117 -18.91 -21.94 2.36
CA ASP A 117 -19.25 -23.35 2.53
C ASP A 117 -18.02 -24.20 2.83
N ARG A 118 -16.86 -23.87 2.23
CA ARG A 118 -15.58 -24.55 2.49
C ARG A 118 -15.12 -24.36 3.93
N GLU A 119 -15.30 -23.17 4.49
CA GLU A 119 -15.00 -22.87 5.89
C GLU A 119 -16.12 -23.29 6.86
N GLY A 120 -17.24 -23.84 6.35
CA GLY A 120 -18.39 -24.24 7.16
C GLY A 120 -19.16 -23.07 7.77
N VAL A 121 -19.07 -21.88 7.17
CA VAL A 121 -19.68 -20.64 7.67
C VAL A 121 -21.05 -20.43 7.02
N GLY A 122 -22.12 -20.71 7.77
CA GLY A 122 -23.50 -20.44 7.34
C GLY A 122 -23.89 -18.97 7.49
N MET A 123 -24.54 -18.39 6.47
CA MET A 123 -24.94 -16.96 6.48
C MET A 123 -25.90 -16.59 7.62
N ASP A 124 -26.74 -17.54 8.05
CA ASP A 124 -27.72 -17.35 9.12
C ASP A 124 -27.13 -17.50 10.52
N LEU A 125 -25.95 -18.12 10.64
CA LEU A 125 -25.29 -18.39 11.92
C LEU A 125 -24.53 -17.16 12.42
N LEU A 126 -24.21 -16.23 11.53
CA LEU A 126 -23.46 -15.02 11.82
C LEU A 126 -24.34 -13.96 12.47
N GLN A 127 -24.59 -14.11 13.76
CA GLN A 127 -25.30 -13.12 14.55
C GLN A 127 -24.34 -12.06 15.04
N THR A 128 -24.61 -10.79 14.71
CA THR A 128 -23.75 -9.71 15.18
C THR A 128 -24.03 -9.37 16.63
N VAL A 129 -22.95 -9.17 17.38
CA VAL A 129 -23.00 -8.70 18.76
C VAL A 129 -22.47 -7.27 18.79
N ASN A 130 -23.37 -6.33 19.12
CA ASN A 130 -23.09 -4.93 19.46
C ASN A 130 -22.09 -4.21 18.52
N VAL A 131 -22.52 -3.90 17.29
CA VAL A 131 -21.72 -3.12 16.34
C VAL A 131 -22.09 -1.64 16.45
N PRO A 132 -21.19 -0.75 16.93
CA PRO A 132 -21.48 0.68 17.06
C PRO A 132 -21.80 1.31 15.69
N ALA A 133 -22.54 2.43 15.71
CA ALA A 133 -22.75 3.26 14.53
C ALA A 133 -21.41 3.80 14.00
N GLY A 134 -21.28 3.94 12.68
CA GLY A 134 -20.03 4.38 12.07
C GLY A 134 -19.97 4.14 10.56
N PRO A 135 -18.78 4.31 9.94
CA PRO A 135 -18.59 4.00 8.53
C PRO A 135 -18.87 2.52 8.24
N ILE A 136 -19.65 2.25 7.19
CA ILE A 136 -20.10 0.90 6.82
C ILE A 136 -18.95 -0.10 6.73
N GLY A 137 -17.82 0.27 6.14
CA GLY A 137 -16.65 -0.61 6.01
C GLY A 137 -16.06 -1.05 7.37
N VAL A 138 -16.05 -0.15 8.37
CA VAL A 138 -15.56 -0.45 9.73
C VAL A 138 -16.56 -1.35 10.47
N ARG A 139 -17.86 -1.05 10.32
CA ARG A 139 -18.93 -1.87 10.89
C ARG A 139 -18.90 -3.28 10.29
N LEU A 140 -18.82 -3.38 8.97
CA LEU A 140 -18.73 -4.64 8.24
C LEU A 140 -17.49 -5.43 8.66
N GLN A 141 -16.32 -4.80 8.71
CA GLN A 141 -15.09 -5.47 9.16
C GLN A 141 -15.23 -6.04 10.58
N SER A 142 -15.91 -5.31 11.48
CA SER A 142 -16.16 -5.75 12.86
C SER A 142 -17.10 -6.95 12.95
N VAL A 143 -18.00 -7.12 11.98
CA VAL A 143 -18.86 -8.32 11.85
C VAL A 143 -18.11 -9.50 11.25
N LEU A 144 -17.28 -9.25 10.24
CA LEU A 144 -16.62 -10.31 9.47
C LEU A 144 -15.42 -10.90 10.22
N THR A 145 -14.61 -10.06 10.87
CA THR A 145 -13.34 -10.46 11.51
C THR A 145 -13.47 -11.58 12.54
N PRO A 146 -14.46 -11.57 13.47
CA PRO A 146 -14.63 -12.64 14.46
C PRO A 146 -14.97 -14.00 13.87
N ASN A 147 -15.44 -14.03 12.61
CA ASN A 147 -15.91 -15.22 11.92
C ASN A 147 -14.93 -15.68 10.81
N ASP A 148 -13.71 -15.17 10.88
CA ASP A 148 -12.66 -15.38 9.88
C ASP A 148 -13.09 -15.08 8.44
N LEU A 149 -13.93 -14.06 8.29
CA LEU A 149 -14.36 -13.53 7.00
C LEU A 149 -13.67 -12.20 6.72
N ALA A 150 -13.57 -11.87 5.44
CA ALA A 150 -13.06 -10.61 4.94
C ALA A 150 -13.95 -10.08 3.80
N TYR A 151 -13.71 -8.84 3.39
CA TYR A 151 -14.32 -8.28 2.18
C TYR A 151 -13.26 -7.74 1.23
N GLN A 152 -13.49 -7.80 -0.07
CA GLN A 152 -12.59 -7.25 -1.08
C GLN A 152 -13.39 -6.56 -2.18
N LEU A 153 -12.78 -5.59 -2.86
CA LEU A 153 -13.37 -5.02 -4.07
C LEU A 153 -12.91 -5.84 -5.26
N ARG A 154 -13.87 -6.46 -5.96
CA ARG A 154 -13.62 -7.26 -7.16
C ARG A 154 -14.73 -7.03 -8.17
N GLY A 155 -14.43 -6.99 -9.46
CA GLY A 155 -15.43 -6.98 -10.53
C GLY A 155 -16.58 -6.00 -10.34
N ARG A 156 -16.28 -4.76 -9.92
CA ARG A 156 -17.27 -3.68 -9.68
C ARG A 156 -18.25 -3.95 -8.53
N ARG A 157 -17.87 -4.80 -7.57
CA ARG A 157 -18.68 -5.17 -6.40
C ARG A 157 -17.84 -5.31 -5.14
N LEU A 158 -18.51 -5.22 -4.00
CA LEU A 158 -18.00 -5.64 -2.71
C LEU A 158 -18.23 -7.15 -2.57
N GLU A 159 -17.16 -7.92 -2.55
CA GLU A 159 -17.22 -9.36 -2.33
C GLU A 159 -16.91 -9.69 -0.87
N ILE A 160 -17.77 -10.47 -0.22
CA ILE A 160 -17.53 -11.06 1.10
C ILE A 160 -17.08 -12.50 0.90
N THR A 161 -15.96 -12.87 1.50
CA THR A 161 -15.32 -14.19 1.36
C THR A 161 -14.67 -14.61 2.68
N SER A 162 -14.17 -15.84 2.77
CA SER A 162 -13.29 -16.25 3.88
C SER A 162 -11.99 -15.44 3.89
N ARG A 163 -11.37 -15.29 5.05
CA ARG A 163 -10.05 -14.65 5.17
C ARG A 163 -9.02 -15.37 4.29
N SER A 164 -8.98 -16.71 4.40
CA SER A 164 -8.13 -17.55 3.56
C SER A 164 -8.34 -17.28 2.06
N GLY A 165 -9.60 -17.23 1.59
CA GLY A 165 -9.91 -16.92 0.19
C GLY A 165 -9.50 -15.51 -0.25
N ALA A 166 -9.50 -14.53 0.65
CA ALA A 166 -8.96 -13.19 0.38
C ALA A 166 -7.43 -13.17 0.33
N GLU A 167 -6.76 -13.99 1.14
CA GLU A 167 -5.29 -14.12 1.17
C GLU A 167 -4.75 -14.90 -0.05
N ASP A 168 -5.50 -15.89 -0.52
CA ASP A 168 -5.19 -16.68 -1.72
C ASP A 168 -5.30 -15.87 -3.02
N SER A 169 -6.02 -14.75 -2.97
CA SER A 169 -6.27 -13.91 -4.12
C SER A 169 -5.81 -12.47 -3.84
N PRO A 170 -4.49 -12.24 -3.72
CA PRO A 170 -3.95 -10.93 -3.39
C PRO A 170 -4.29 -9.90 -4.47
N VAL A 171 -4.48 -8.67 -4.03
CA VAL A 171 -4.69 -7.50 -4.87
C VAL A 171 -3.33 -6.87 -5.17
N ILE A 172 -3.06 -6.64 -6.45
CA ILE A 172 -1.88 -5.91 -6.91
C ILE A 172 -2.28 -4.46 -7.12
N ARG A 173 -1.57 -3.54 -6.47
CA ARG A 173 -1.76 -2.10 -6.60
C ARG A 173 -0.42 -1.41 -6.76
N THR A 174 -0.35 -0.43 -7.66
CA THR A 174 0.81 0.46 -7.80
C THR A 174 0.45 1.83 -7.27
N TYR A 175 1.26 2.38 -6.39
CA TYR A 175 1.12 3.72 -5.82
C TYR A 175 2.19 4.66 -6.41
N ASP A 176 1.81 5.89 -6.74
CA ASP A 176 2.76 6.93 -7.12
C ASP A 176 3.30 7.61 -5.85
N VAL A 177 4.49 7.18 -5.42
CA VAL A 177 5.18 7.68 -4.22
C VAL A 177 6.23 8.73 -4.57
N THR A 178 6.18 9.32 -5.77
CA THR A 178 7.13 10.34 -6.24
C THR A 178 7.26 11.53 -5.26
N PRO A 179 6.17 12.09 -4.68
CA PRO A 179 6.30 13.19 -3.72
C PRO A 179 7.02 12.82 -2.42
N LEU A 180 7.00 11.55 -2.05
CA LEU A 180 7.72 11.06 -0.86
C LEU A 180 9.22 10.99 -1.12
N ALA A 181 9.62 10.74 -2.38
CA ALA A 181 11.01 10.63 -2.79
C ALA A 181 11.68 11.98 -3.09
N ALA A 182 10.91 13.00 -3.45
CA ALA A 182 11.43 14.32 -3.83
C ALA A 182 12.14 15.07 -2.69
N ASN A 183 11.86 14.71 -1.42
CA ASN A 183 12.29 15.50 -0.26
C ASN A 183 13.67 15.13 0.29
N HIS A 184 14.53 14.47 -0.49
CA HIS A 184 15.91 14.09 -0.13
C HIS A 184 16.11 13.28 1.16
N VAL A 185 15.06 13.03 1.95
CA VAL A 185 15.05 11.98 2.97
C VAL A 185 15.25 10.68 2.21
N SER A 186 16.40 10.08 2.45
CA SER A 186 17.04 9.08 1.62
C SER A 186 16.23 7.78 1.53
N ILE A 187 15.17 7.76 0.73
CA ILE A 187 14.56 6.51 0.22
C ILE A 187 15.65 5.64 -0.45
N GLN A 188 16.76 6.26 -0.88
CA GLN A 188 17.91 5.61 -1.50
C GLN A 188 19.03 5.15 -0.53
N SER A 189 19.06 5.51 0.76
CA SER A 189 20.29 5.38 1.57
C SER A 189 20.14 4.90 3.02
N ASN A 190 18.93 4.57 3.50
CA ASN A 190 18.68 4.00 4.83
C ASN A 190 17.46 3.06 4.74
N PRO A 191 17.17 2.16 5.72
CA PRO A 191 16.35 0.94 5.54
C PRO A 191 15.19 1.21 4.60
N SER A 192 15.17 0.43 3.51
CA SER A 192 14.43 0.77 2.30
C SER A 192 13.02 1.19 2.70
N PHE A 193 12.47 2.26 2.14
CA PHE A 193 11.11 2.73 2.46
C PHE A 193 10.07 1.59 2.55
N THR A 194 10.29 0.52 1.78
CA THR A 194 9.61 -0.77 1.83
C THR A 194 9.77 -1.52 3.16
N GLU A 195 10.96 -1.61 3.76
CA GLU A 195 11.19 -2.16 5.12
C GLU A 195 10.36 -1.44 6.19
N LEU A 196 10.26 -0.11 6.12
CA LEU A 196 9.43 0.64 7.07
C LEU A 196 7.96 0.24 6.95
N ILE A 197 7.45 0.14 5.71
CA ILE A 197 6.09 -0.35 5.45
C ILE A 197 5.93 -1.78 6.00
N MET A 198 6.90 -2.66 5.72
CA MET A 198 6.86 -4.05 6.18
C MET A 198 6.89 -4.18 7.71
N GLN A 199 7.58 -3.29 8.42
CA GLN A 199 7.65 -3.31 9.88
C GLN A 199 6.38 -2.77 10.54
N ILE A 200 5.72 -1.79 9.92
CA ILE A 200 4.56 -1.10 10.50
C ILE A 200 3.25 -1.84 10.16
N ILE A 201 3.14 -2.37 8.95
CA ILE A 201 1.89 -2.89 8.41
C ILE A 201 1.99 -4.41 8.29
N GLU A 202 1.22 -5.12 9.12
CA GLU A 202 1.10 -6.59 9.13
C GLU A 202 2.44 -7.31 8.89
N PRO A 203 3.42 -7.16 9.82
CA PRO A 203 4.79 -7.62 9.59
C PRO A 203 4.88 -9.09 9.22
N ASP A 204 4.01 -9.93 9.76
CA ASP A 204 4.02 -11.37 9.50
C ASP A 204 3.43 -11.76 8.13
N SER A 205 2.76 -10.83 7.43
CA SER A 205 2.11 -11.08 6.13
C SER A 205 3.05 -11.03 4.93
N TRP A 206 4.28 -10.53 5.10
CA TRP A 206 5.24 -10.32 4.02
C TRP A 206 6.04 -11.57 3.70
N LEU A 207 6.40 -11.75 2.42
CA LEU A 207 7.14 -12.92 1.91
C LEU A 207 8.47 -13.14 2.65
N TYR A 208 9.15 -12.06 3.05
CA TYR A 208 10.39 -12.14 3.83
C TYR A 208 10.18 -12.85 5.19
N ASN A 209 8.98 -12.74 5.76
CA ASN A 209 8.57 -13.36 7.01
C ASN A 209 7.71 -14.63 6.80
N GLY A 210 7.65 -15.16 5.58
CA GLY A 210 6.90 -16.37 5.24
C GLY A 210 5.44 -16.16 4.89
N GLY A 211 4.98 -14.92 4.72
CA GLY A 211 3.63 -14.61 4.23
C GLY A 211 3.53 -14.54 2.70
N ASN A 212 2.36 -14.13 2.20
CA ASN A 212 2.06 -14.10 0.76
C ASN A 212 2.20 -12.71 0.13
N SER A 213 2.51 -11.67 0.92
CA SER A 213 2.56 -10.29 0.44
C SER A 213 3.92 -9.92 -0.12
N THR A 214 3.94 -9.15 -1.20
CA THR A 214 5.17 -8.62 -1.81
C THR A 214 5.10 -7.11 -2.00
N ILE A 215 6.26 -6.46 -1.95
CA ILE A 215 6.40 -5.01 -2.08
C ILE A 215 7.67 -4.69 -2.85
N HIS A 216 7.54 -3.85 -3.88
CA HIS A 216 8.63 -3.48 -4.77
C HIS A 216 8.58 -1.99 -5.09
N LEU A 217 9.73 -1.33 -4.99
CA LEU A 217 9.88 0.07 -5.39
C LEU A 217 10.56 0.13 -6.76
N HIS A 218 9.91 0.79 -7.71
CA HIS A 218 10.38 0.96 -9.07
C HIS A 218 10.71 2.43 -9.34
N ALA A 219 11.78 2.67 -10.12
CA ALA A 219 12.12 3.97 -10.65
C ALA A 219 11.80 4.00 -12.15
N LEU A 220 10.95 4.96 -12.56
CA LEU A 220 10.61 5.20 -13.98
C LEU A 220 10.90 6.67 -14.31
N GLY A 221 12.12 6.93 -14.77
CA GLY A 221 12.66 8.30 -14.87
C GLY A 221 12.68 8.97 -13.48
N ASP A 222 12.05 10.15 -13.39
CA ASP A 222 11.93 10.89 -12.13
C ASP A 222 10.85 10.34 -11.20
N ARG A 223 10.08 9.34 -11.64
CA ARG A 223 9.00 8.76 -10.85
C ARG A 223 9.48 7.67 -9.91
N ARG A 224 8.78 7.55 -8.79
CA ARG A 224 8.92 6.44 -7.85
C ARG A 224 7.57 5.78 -7.68
N LEU A 225 7.48 4.51 -8.08
CA LEU A 225 6.26 3.73 -8.07
C LEU A 225 6.42 2.57 -7.09
N LEU A 226 5.51 2.46 -6.13
CA LEU A 226 5.48 1.36 -5.17
C LEU A 226 4.44 0.35 -5.61
N THR A 227 4.86 -0.83 -6.06
CA THR A 227 3.97 -1.94 -6.41
C THR A 227 3.86 -2.88 -5.23
N VAL A 228 2.63 -3.15 -4.79
CA VAL A 228 2.33 -4.02 -3.65
C VAL A 228 1.34 -5.08 -4.09
N SER A 229 1.62 -6.34 -3.78
CA SER A 229 0.67 -7.46 -3.88
C SER A 229 0.34 -7.95 -2.48
N THR A 230 -0.89 -7.76 -2.01
CA THR A 230 -1.31 -8.12 -0.64
C THR A 230 -2.84 -8.17 -0.53
N SER A 231 -3.39 -8.51 0.64
CA SER A 231 -4.83 -8.49 0.87
C SER A 231 -5.41 -7.08 0.66
N TYR A 232 -6.70 -6.98 0.32
CA TYR A 232 -7.34 -5.68 0.13
C TYR A 232 -7.28 -4.79 1.39
N GLN A 233 -7.35 -5.40 2.57
CA GLN A 233 -7.31 -4.75 3.87
C GLN A 233 -5.93 -4.14 4.12
N THR A 234 -4.88 -4.91 3.85
CA THR A 234 -3.49 -4.46 3.93
C THR A 234 -3.25 -3.33 2.93
N GLN A 235 -3.82 -3.40 1.71
CA GLN A 235 -3.76 -2.29 0.75
C GLN A 235 -4.40 -1.01 1.29
N LEU A 236 -5.53 -1.08 1.99
CA LEU A 236 -6.15 0.09 2.60
C LEU A 236 -5.28 0.70 3.69
N GLN A 237 -4.64 -0.14 4.52
CA GLN A 237 -3.70 0.31 5.55
C GLN A 237 -2.49 1.04 4.92
N ILE A 238 -1.91 0.46 3.87
CA ILE A 238 -0.80 1.06 3.12
C ILE A 238 -1.23 2.41 2.54
N HIS A 239 -2.37 2.47 1.86
CA HIS A 239 -2.87 3.72 1.28
C HIS A 239 -3.04 4.82 2.34
N CYS A 240 -3.65 4.50 3.48
CA CYS A 240 -3.80 5.43 4.60
C CYS A 240 -2.44 5.91 5.14
N PHE A 241 -1.49 4.99 5.35
CA PHE A 241 -0.14 5.30 5.80
C PHE A 241 0.60 6.23 4.83
N LEU A 242 0.56 5.92 3.53
CA LEU A 242 1.20 6.74 2.48
C LEU A 242 0.63 8.17 2.45
N ASN A 243 -0.69 8.33 2.58
CA ASN A 243 -1.33 9.65 2.64
C ASN A 243 -0.92 10.45 3.88
N GLN A 244 -0.87 9.80 5.04
CA GLN A 244 -0.44 10.44 6.30
C GLN A 244 1.02 10.90 6.22
N LEU A 245 1.89 10.07 5.63
CA LEU A 245 3.29 10.40 5.42
C LEU A 245 3.45 11.58 4.46
N ASN A 246 2.76 11.57 3.31
CA ASN A 246 2.81 12.66 2.33
C ASN A 246 2.31 13.98 2.93
N GLY A 247 1.20 13.94 3.66
CA GLY A 247 0.65 15.10 4.36
C GLY A 247 1.60 15.67 5.41
N SER A 248 2.28 14.81 6.16
CA SER A 248 3.23 15.22 7.20
C SER A 248 4.51 15.81 6.62
N LEU A 249 5.10 15.21 5.58
CA LEU A 249 6.26 15.75 4.88
C LEU A 249 5.98 17.11 4.25
N ALA A 250 4.82 17.29 3.63
CA ALA A 250 4.44 18.58 3.05
C ALA A 250 4.20 19.68 4.10
N ARG A 251 3.83 19.32 5.34
CA ARG A 251 3.77 20.28 6.46
C ARG A 251 5.17 20.68 6.91
N ALA A 252 6.06 19.70 7.13
CA ALA A 252 7.45 19.94 7.53
C ALA A 252 8.17 20.85 6.52
N ASN A 253 8.07 20.56 5.22
CA ASN A 253 8.67 21.40 4.18
C ASN A 253 8.15 22.84 4.15
N ARG A 254 6.86 23.04 4.48
CA ARG A 254 6.28 24.39 4.56
C ARG A 254 6.81 25.16 5.76
N GLU A 255 7.10 24.48 6.86
CA GLU A 255 7.69 25.07 8.07
C GLU A 255 9.16 25.41 7.85
N ASP A 256 9.96 24.50 7.29
CA ASP A 256 11.37 24.76 6.92
C ASP A 256 11.49 25.92 5.93
N GLY A 257 10.61 25.96 4.92
CA GLY A 257 10.54 27.05 3.96
C GLY A 257 10.13 28.39 4.57
N LYS A 258 9.42 28.40 5.70
CA LYS A 258 9.11 29.63 6.47
C LYS A 258 10.30 30.06 7.32
N LEU A 259 10.93 29.13 8.03
CA LEU A 259 12.12 29.39 8.86
C LEU A 259 13.26 29.95 8.01
N HIS A 260 13.52 29.36 6.83
CA HIS A 260 14.55 29.85 5.91
C HIS A 260 14.25 31.25 5.37
N ARG A 261 12.97 31.56 5.10
CA ARG A 261 12.54 32.90 4.68
C ARG A 261 12.68 33.92 5.80
N GLN A 262 12.31 33.55 7.02
CA GLN A 262 12.45 34.41 8.21
C GLN A 262 13.92 34.72 8.48
N TRP A 263 14.78 33.69 8.50
CA TRP A 263 16.22 33.87 8.70
C TRP A 263 16.84 34.80 7.64
N ARG A 264 16.45 34.69 6.37
CA ARG A 264 16.89 35.61 5.31
C ARG A 264 16.41 37.05 5.52
N ALA A 265 15.18 37.23 6.01
CA ALA A 265 14.64 38.55 6.32
C ALA A 265 15.38 39.19 7.50
N ASP A 266 15.62 38.44 8.57
CA ASP A 266 16.34 38.90 9.76
C ASP A 266 17.80 39.25 9.43
N ALA A 267 18.48 38.41 8.64
CA ALA A 267 19.83 38.67 8.15
C ALA A 267 19.91 39.96 7.31
N LYS A 268 18.88 40.24 6.50
CA LYS A 268 18.78 41.48 5.70
C LYS A 268 18.49 42.71 6.56
N GLN A 269 17.73 42.59 7.65
CA GLN A 269 17.50 43.71 8.58
C GLN A 269 18.76 44.03 9.38
N LEU A 270 19.47 43.00 9.88
CA LEU A 270 20.70 43.17 10.63
C LEU A 270 21.82 43.82 9.80
N SER A 271 21.91 43.52 8.49
CA SER A 271 22.89 44.18 7.61
C SER A 271 22.60 45.67 7.39
N VAL A 272 21.33 46.10 7.42
CA VAL A 272 20.95 47.51 7.30
C VAL A 272 21.23 48.29 8.58
N VAL A 273 20.93 47.70 9.75
CA VAL A 273 21.06 48.38 11.05
C VAL A 273 22.53 48.63 11.42
N HIS A 274 23.43 47.72 11.07
CA HIS A 274 24.82 47.82 11.54
C HIS A 274 25.75 48.66 10.66
N GLY A 275 25.31 49.14 9.47
CA GLY A 275 26.17 49.94 8.57
C GLY A 275 27.49 49.25 8.18
N LEU A 276 27.63 47.96 8.50
CA LEU A 276 28.83 47.16 8.39
C LEU A 276 28.59 46.15 7.27
N LEU A 277 28.75 46.63 6.05
CA LEU A 277 29.54 46.03 4.96
C LEU A 277 29.15 46.72 3.64
N PRO A 278 30.11 47.26 2.86
CA PRO A 278 29.84 47.54 1.45
C PRO A 278 29.38 46.24 0.79
N GLU A 279 28.41 46.31 -0.12
CA GLU A 279 27.84 45.17 -0.86
C GLU A 279 28.94 44.28 -1.47
N ARG A 280 29.47 43.33 -0.70
CA ARG A 280 30.09 42.14 -1.27
C ARG A 280 28.92 41.33 -1.78
N LYS A 281 28.71 41.35 -3.11
CA LYS A 281 27.83 40.39 -3.80
C LYS A 281 28.11 39.02 -3.22
N LEU A 282 27.19 38.52 -2.40
CA LEU A 282 27.20 37.13 -2.00
C LEU A 282 27.21 36.32 -3.30
N PRO A 283 28.08 35.30 -3.43
CA PRO A 283 28.06 34.46 -4.61
C PRO A 283 26.64 33.95 -4.82
N GLU A 284 26.11 34.20 -6.01
CA GLU A 284 24.77 33.81 -6.40
C GLU A 284 24.67 32.30 -6.18
N PHE A 285 23.85 31.88 -5.22
CA PHE A 285 23.65 30.47 -4.93
C PHE A 285 22.94 29.86 -6.14
N ASP A 286 23.71 29.22 -7.03
CA ASP A 286 23.17 28.41 -8.11
C ASP A 286 22.68 27.09 -7.49
N PRO A 287 21.36 26.85 -7.39
CA PRO A 287 20.83 25.63 -6.80
C PRO A 287 21.19 24.36 -7.61
N ARG A 288 21.86 24.50 -8.77
CA ARG A 288 22.31 23.39 -9.62
C ARG A 288 23.75 22.94 -9.35
N VAL A 289 24.53 23.71 -8.59
CA VAL A 289 25.93 23.36 -8.26
C VAL A 289 25.99 22.84 -6.83
N LEU A 290 25.69 21.56 -6.65
CA LEU A 290 26.02 20.85 -5.40
C LEU A 290 27.40 20.20 -5.54
N PRO A 291 28.26 20.28 -4.51
CA PRO A 291 29.53 19.57 -4.50
C PRO A 291 29.29 18.06 -4.64
N ALA A 292 30.13 17.41 -5.46
CA ALA A 292 30.07 15.97 -5.65
C ALA A 292 30.17 15.24 -4.30
N PRO A 293 29.46 14.12 -4.11
CA PRO A 293 29.52 13.35 -2.87
C PRO A 293 30.93 12.78 -2.69
N PHE A 294 31.51 13.03 -1.50
CA PHE A 294 32.70 12.35 -1.00
C PHE A 294 32.33 10.99 -0.40
#